data_AF-A0A5E4JV15-F1
#
_entry.id   AF-A0A5E4JV15-F1
#
_cell.length_a   1.000
_cell.length_b   1.000
_cell.length_c   1.000
_cell.angle_alpha   90.00
_cell.angle_beta   90.00
_cell.angle_gamma   90.00
#
_symmetry.space_group_name_H-M   'P 1'
#
loop_
_entity.id
_entity.type
_entity.pdbx_description
1 polymer ?
#
loop_
_entity_poly.entity_id
_entity_poly.type
_entity_poly.pdbx_seq_one_letter_code
_entity_poly.pdbx_strand_id
1 'polypeptide(L)'
;MGYLTMIRLPSLKRKITSSLILVSAVFSLIILFLIYSSFVYYSPCKDEICFFSHLEKCDRATFTKSGDFNVFYRIEGYNFNKCQVKVYLDDPQNTIGLKSIYTNTSMDCNLNFGYKSYPETELSMCSGLLKEGLQEVLIERLKVEIARNVGDIKIDVLRSG
;
A
#
# COMPACT_ATOMS: atom_id res chain seq x y z
N MET A 1 75.67 13.67 38.53
CA MET A 1 75.32 13.34 37.12
C MET A 1 74.53 12.05 37.16
N GLY A 2 73.19 12.09 37.18
CA GLY A 2 72.33 12.06 35.99
C GLY A 2 72.39 10.65 35.39
N TYR A 3 71.34 9.82 35.28
CA TYR A 3 69.99 10.07 34.79
C TYR A 3 69.04 8.95 35.31
N LEU A 4 67.85 9.30 35.78
CA LEU A 4 66.71 8.37 35.88
C LEU A 4 65.82 8.59 34.66
N THR A 5 65.83 7.63 33.73
CA THR A 5 64.97 7.63 32.55
C THR A 5 63.58 7.12 32.92
N MET A 6 62.61 8.05 32.95
CA MET A 6 61.19 7.71 32.95
C MET A 6 60.80 7.03 31.63
N ILE A 7 60.27 5.80 31.73
CA ILE A 7 59.60 5.13 30.60
C ILE A 7 58.13 5.58 30.59
N ARG A 8 57.76 6.40 29.61
CA ARG A 8 56.35 6.70 29.27
C ARG A 8 55.73 5.50 28.54
N LEU A 9 54.61 4.97 29.05
CA LEU A 9 53.75 3.99 28.36
C LEU A 9 52.39 4.63 28.01
N PRO A 10 52.21 5.21 26.80
CA PRO A 10 50.91 5.76 26.36
C PRO A 10 50.13 4.86 25.36
N SER A 11 50.59 3.64 25.06
CA SER A 11 50.11 2.88 23.90
C SER A 11 48.81 2.07 24.12
N LEU A 12 48.46 1.70 25.36
CA LEU A 12 47.33 0.80 25.60
C LEU A 12 45.96 1.52 25.52
N LYS A 13 45.86 2.77 26.01
CA LYS A 13 44.61 3.57 25.95
C LYS A 13 44.18 3.88 24.51
N ARG A 14 45.12 3.96 23.56
CA ARG A 14 44.85 4.33 22.15
C ARG A 14 44.27 3.19 21.32
N LYS A 15 44.60 1.93 21.63
CA LYS A 15 44.03 0.74 20.96
C LYS A 15 42.60 0.46 21.43
N ILE A 16 42.33 0.60 22.73
CA ILE A 16 41.02 0.29 23.32
C ILE A 16 39.95 1.27 22.83
N THR A 17 40.26 2.57 22.72
CA THR A 17 39.32 3.57 22.19
C THR A 17 39.02 3.39 20.70
N SER A 18 40.01 2.96 19.89
CA SER A 18 39.82 2.68 18.46
C SER A 18 38.91 1.48 18.21
N SER A 19 39.03 0.41 19.00
CA SER A 19 38.14 -0.75 18.89
C SER A 19 36.69 -0.44 19.32
N LEU A 20 36.50 0.41 20.35
CA LEU A 20 35.17 0.83 20.82
C LEU A 20 34.44 1.69 19.78
N ILE A 21 35.15 2.58 19.10
CA ILE A 21 34.59 3.41 18.00
C ILE A 21 34.15 2.53 16.83
N LEU A 22 34.95 1.52 16.47
CA LEU A 22 34.60 0.57 15.41
C LEU A 22 33.34 -0.23 15.74
N VAL A 23 33.24 -0.78 16.96
CA VAL A 23 32.05 -1.53 17.38
C VAL A 23 30.80 -0.62 17.39
N SER A 24 30.93 0.61 17.90
CA SER A 24 29.83 1.57 17.89
C SER A 24 29.40 1.94 16.46
N ALA A 25 30.34 2.11 15.54
CA ALA A 25 30.02 2.44 14.14
C ALA A 25 29.28 1.29 13.44
N VAL A 26 29.73 0.04 13.65
CA VAL A 26 29.06 -1.16 13.10
C VAL A 26 27.65 -1.30 13.68
N PHE A 27 27.48 -1.09 14.99
CA PHE A 27 26.16 -1.15 15.63
C PHE A 27 25.19 -0.10 15.08
N SER A 28 25.67 1.14 14.90
CA SER A 28 24.88 2.20 14.28
C SER A 28 24.45 1.86 12.84
N LEU A 29 25.33 1.23 12.05
CA LEU A 29 24.99 0.77 10.69
C LEU A 29 23.92 -0.32 10.70
N ILE A 30 23.97 -1.26 11.65
CA ILE A 30 22.95 -2.32 11.81
C ILE A 30 21.59 -1.69 12.15
N ILE A 31 21.56 -0.71 13.07
CA ILE A 31 20.31 -0.01 13.42
C ILE A 31 19.73 0.72 12.20
N LEU A 32 20.56 1.45 11.46
CA LEU A 32 20.12 2.16 10.25
C LEU A 32 19.57 1.18 9.20
N PHE A 33 20.21 0.03 9.04
CA PHE A 33 19.74 -1.02 8.13
C PHE A 33 18.37 -1.57 8.57
N LEU A 34 18.17 -1.87 9.85
CA LEU A 34 16.91 -2.36 10.39
C LEU A 34 15.77 -1.34 10.25
N ILE A 35 16.06 -0.05 10.48
CA ILE A 35 15.08 1.03 10.27
C ILE A 35 14.71 1.12 8.79
N TYR A 36 15.70 1.10 7.89
CA TYR A 36 15.46 1.18 6.45
C TYR A 36 14.63 -0.01 5.95
N SER A 37 14.98 -1.23 6.35
CA SER A 37 14.24 -2.44 5.93
C SER A 37 12.81 -2.46 6.46
N SER A 38 12.57 -1.92 7.66
CA SER A 38 11.24 -1.97 8.29
C SER A 38 10.29 -0.86 7.80
N PHE A 39 10.81 0.32 7.44
CA PHE A 39 9.98 1.49 7.15
C PHE A 39 10.01 1.96 5.70
N VAL A 40 11.05 1.63 4.92
CA VAL A 40 11.25 2.24 3.58
C VAL A 40 11.11 1.23 2.45
N TYR A 41 11.44 -0.04 2.70
CA TYR A 41 11.39 -1.08 1.67
C TYR A 41 9.96 -1.57 1.42
N TYR A 42 9.62 -1.78 0.14
CA TYR A 42 8.35 -2.40 -0.29
C TYR A 42 8.65 -3.74 -0.94
N SER A 43 8.00 -4.80 -0.46
CA SER A 43 8.11 -6.13 -1.05
C SER A 43 7.26 -6.22 -2.33
N PRO A 44 7.83 -6.47 -3.52
CA PRO A 44 7.05 -6.64 -4.73
C PRO A 44 6.40 -8.03 -4.78
N CYS A 45 5.08 -8.08 -4.85
CA CYS A 45 4.31 -9.31 -5.00
C CYS A 45 4.00 -9.61 -6.47
N LYS A 46 4.19 -10.88 -6.84
CA LYS A 46 3.88 -11.38 -8.20
C LYS A 46 2.49 -11.98 -8.31
N ASP A 47 1.89 -12.34 -7.19
CA ASP A 47 0.61 -13.05 -7.11
C ASP A 47 -0.24 -12.52 -5.94
N GLU A 48 -1.53 -12.86 -6.00
CA GLU A 48 -2.52 -12.43 -5.00
C GLU A 48 -2.23 -13.03 -3.62
N ILE A 49 -1.67 -14.24 -3.57
CA ILE A 49 -1.38 -14.94 -2.30
C ILE A 49 -0.32 -14.17 -1.52
N CYS A 50 0.76 -13.75 -2.20
CA CYS A 50 1.77 -12.87 -1.65
C CYS A 50 1.13 -11.58 -1.13
N PHE A 51 0.33 -10.91 -1.97
CA PHE A 51 -0.29 -9.64 -1.61
C PHE A 51 -1.19 -9.76 -0.37
N PHE A 52 -2.09 -10.76 -0.33
CA PHE A 52 -2.99 -10.97 0.80
C PHE A 52 -2.25 -11.38 2.08
N SER A 53 -1.13 -12.11 1.97
CA SER A 53 -0.31 -12.45 3.13
C SER A 53 0.34 -11.22 3.77
N HIS A 54 0.75 -10.25 2.95
CA HIS A 54 1.26 -8.96 3.41
C HIS A 54 0.13 -8.07 3.93
N LEU A 55 -1.03 -8.07 3.27
CA LEU A 55 -2.20 -7.29 3.68
C LEU A 55 -2.74 -7.72 5.04
N GLU A 56 -2.81 -9.03 5.28
CA GLU A 56 -3.22 -9.61 6.57
C GLU A 56 -2.36 -9.09 7.72
N LYS A 57 -1.05 -9.00 7.49
CA LYS A 57 -0.04 -8.51 8.45
C LYS A 57 0.19 -7.01 8.39
N CYS A 58 -0.48 -6.32 7.48
CA CYS A 58 -0.20 -4.93 7.13
C CYS A 58 1.28 -4.60 6.88
N ASP A 59 1.98 -5.53 6.23
CA ASP A 59 3.37 -5.37 5.83
C ASP A 59 3.44 -4.61 4.50
N ARG A 60 4.42 -3.71 4.36
CA ARG A 60 4.60 -2.90 3.15
C ARG A 60 4.90 -3.77 1.93
N ALA A 61 4.01 -3.72 0.94
CA ALA A 61 4.15 -4.47 -0.30
C ALA A 61 3.50 -3.72 -1.48
N THR A 62 3.91 -4.08 -2.69
CA THR A 62 3.29 -3.61 -3.93
C THR A 62 2.77 -4.78 -4.74
N PHE A 63 1.64 -4.59 -5.40
CA PHE A 63 1.05 -5.61 -6.26
C PHE A 63 0.38 -4.94 -7.47
N THR A 64 0.51 -5.55 -8.64
CA THR A 64 -0.16 -5.10 -9.86
C THR A 64 -1.06 -6.21 -10.36
N LYS A 65 -2.35 -5.91 -10.49
CA LYS A 65 -3.32 -6.79 -11.12
C LYS A 65 -3.54 -6.34 -12.55
N SER A 66 -3.22 -7.22 -13.50
CA SER A 66 -3.48 -7.00 -14.92
C SER A 66 -4.83 -7.63 -15.30
N GLY A 67 -5.64 -6.87 -16.03
CA GLY A 67 -6.94 -7.29 -16.57
C GLY A 67 -7.31 -6.38 -17.75
N ASP A 68 -8.59 -6.00 -17.85
CA ASP A 68 -9.04 -4.98 -18.82
C ASP A 68 -8.34 -3.62 -18.58
N PHE A 69 -7.96 -3.36 -17.34
CA PHE A 69 -7.13 -2.23 -16.88
C PHE A 69 -6.11 -2.71 -15.85
N ASN A 70 -5.02 -1.97 -15.69
CA ASN A 70 -4.01 -2.28 -14.67
C ASN A 70 -4.38 -1.59 -13.36
N VAL A 71 -4.48 -2.36 -12.27
CA VAL A 71 -4.68 -1.82 -10.93
C VAL A 71 -3.41 -2.02 -10.11
N PHE A 72 -2.87 -0.93 -9.59
CA PHE A 72 -1.71 -0.95 -8.71
C PHE A 72 -2.13 -0.79 -7.26
N TYR A 73 -1.67 -1.69 -6.41
CA TYR A 73 -1.90 -1.68 -4.97
C TYR A 73 -0.57 -1.43 -4.26
N ARG A 74 -0.60 -0.58 -3.24
CA ARG A 74 0.54 -0.29 -2.37
C ARG A 74 0.10 -0.27 -0.92
N ILE A 75 0.63 -1.19 -0.13
CA ILE A 75 0.41 -1.22 1.31
C ILE A 75 1.40 -0.24 1.94
N GLU A 76 0.89 0.87 2.46
CA GLU A 76 1.68 1.92 3.13
C GLU A 76 2.06 1.49 4.57
N GLY A 77 1.28 0.54 5.12
CA GLY A 77 1.48 -0.05 6.44
C GLY A 77 0.52 0.52 7.49
N TYR A 78 0.95 0.46 8.74
CA TYR A 78 0.15 0.78 9.90
C TYR A 78 -0.14 2.28 10.03
N ASN A 79 -1.42 2.64 10.16
CA ASN A 79 -1.86 4.01 10.42
C ASN A 79 -3.11 4.03 11.32
N PHE A 80 -3.04 4.64 12.51
CA PHE A 80 -4.16 4.75 13.48
C PHE A 80 -4.99 3.45 13.68
N ASN A 81 -4.34 2.31 13.95
CA ASN A 81 -4.98 0.98 14.08
C ASN A 81 -5.70 0.47 12.83
N LYS A 82 -5.34 0.98 11.66
CA LYS A 82 -5.80 0.51 10.36
C LYS A 82 -4.60 0.19 9.48
N CYS A 83 -4.85 -0.65 8.48
CA CYS A 83 -3.91 -0.87 7.41
C CYS A 83 -4.20 0.08 6.27
N GLN A 84 -3.27 0.98 5.98
CA GLN A 84 -3.41 1.92 4.88
C GLN A 84 -2.92 1.28 3.58
N VAL A 85 -3.82 1.26 2.59
CA VAL A 85 -3.54 0.75 1.25
C VAL A 85 -3.92 1.81 0.24
N LYS A 86 -2.97 2.18 -0.61
CA LYS A 86 -3.20 3.07 -1.74
C LYS A 86 -3.43 2.26 -3.00
N VAL A 87 -4.52 2.58 -3.70
CA VAL A 87 -4.92 1.92 -4.94
C VAL A 87 -4.90 2.94 -6.06
N TYR A 88 -4.31 2.56 -7.19
CA TYR A 88 -4.20 3.39 -8.39
C TYR A 88 -4.72 2.61 -9.59
N LEU A 89 -5.36 3.34 -10.50
CA LEU A 89 -5.84 2.78 -11.76
C LEU A 89 -5.01 3.36 -12.90
N ASP A 90 -4.45 2.46 -13.71
CA ASP A 90 -3.71 2.78 -14.91
C ASP A 90 -4.41 2.14 -16.11
N ASP A 91 -4.97 3.00 -16.96
CA ASP A 91 -5.59 2.61 -18.23
C ASP A 91 -4.70 3.09 -19.39
N PRO A 92 -3.72 2.28 -19.83
CA PRO A 92 -2.81 2.67 -20.89
C PRO A 92 -3.48 2.69 -22.27
N GLN A 93 -4.64 2.04 -22.45
CA GLN A 93 -5.31 1.92 -23.76
C GLN A 93 -6.53 2.82 -23.92
N ASN A 94 -7.00 3.46 -22.85
CA ASN A 94 -8.11 4.41 -22.90
C ASN A 94 -9.35 3.76 -23.57
N THR A 95 -9.63 2.52 -23.22
CA THR A 95 -10.67 1.70 -23.86
C THR A 95 -12.05 1.95 -23.25
N ILE A 96 -12.08 2.42 -22.01
CA ILE A 96 -13.31 2.83 -21.34
C ILE A 96 -13.55 4.28 -21.75
N GLY A 97 -14.71 4.62 -22.31
CA GLY A 97 -15.10 5.99 -22.68
C GLY A 97 -15.12 7.01 -21.52
N LEU A 98 -14.61 6.65 -20.35
CA LEU A 98 -14.38 7.45 -19.15
C LEU A 98 -13.09 8.30 -19.21
N LYS A 99 -12.64 8.61 -20.44
CA LYS A 99 -11.34 9.17 -20.87
C LYS A 99 -10.81 10.41 -20.14
N SER A 100 -11.59 11.06 -19.27
CA SER A 100 -11.18 12.32 -18.64
C SER A 100 -11.21 12.35 -17.12
N ILE A 101 -11.93 11.45 -16.45
CA ILE A 101 -12.20 11.61 -15.01
C ILE A 101 -11.30 10.70 -14.16
N TYR A 102 -10.91 9.52 -14.66
CA TYR A 102 -10.33 8.47 -13.80
C TYR A 102 -8.88 8.05 -14.12
N THR A 103 -8.30 8.50 -15.23
CA THR A 103 -6.88 8.25 -15.55
C THR A 103 -5.99 8.96 -14.51
N ASN A 104 -5.11 8.21 -13.83
CA ASN A 104 -4.29 8.66 -12.69
C ASN A 104 -5.07 8.96 -11.40
N THR A 105 -6.31 8.48 -11.25
CA THR A 105 -7.00 8.58 -9.97
C THR A 105 -6.50 7.53 -8.98
N SER A 106 -6.57 7.89 -7.71
CA SER A 106 -6.19 7.02 -6.61
C SER A 106 -7.24 7.06 -5.51
N MET A 107 -7.24 6.02 -4.69
CA MET A 107 -7.94 5.99 -3.43
C MET A 107 -7.03 5.49 -2.31
N ASP A 108 -7.24 6.04 -1.13
CA ASP A 108 -6.65 5.58 0.12
C ASP A 108 -7.69 4.77 0.89
N CYS A 109 -7.37 3.51 1.17
CA CYS A 109 -8.21 2.57 1.90
C CYS A 109 -7.63 2.28 3.28
N ASN A 110 -8.44 2.43 4.32
CA ASN A 110 -8.08 2.20 5.72
C ASN A 110 -8.74 0.92 6.24
N LEU A 111 -8.10 -0.21 5.96
CA LEU A 111 -8.64 -1.54 6.20
C LEU A 111 -8.40 -2.00 7.65
N ASN A 112 -9.24 -2.91 8.13
CA ASN A 112 -9.01 -3.58 9.42
C ASN A 112 -7.83 -4.57 9.32
N PHE A 113 -7.21 -4.89 10.46
CA PHE A 113 -6.22 -5.97 10.51
C PHE A 113 -6.86 -7.32 10.17
N GLY A 114 -6.07 -8.21 9.57
CA GLY A 114 -6.56 -9.52 9.14
C GLY A 114 -7.42 -9.50 7.88
N TYR A 115 -7.50 -8.36 7.18
CA TYR A 115 -8.23 -8.27 5.91
C TYR A 115 -7.50 -9.05 4.80
N LYS A 116 -8.25 -9.87 4.04
CA LYS A 116 -7.70 -10.80 3.04
C LYS A 116 -8.40 -10.72 1.68
N SER A 117 -9.03 -9.59 1.39
CA SER A 117 -9.67 -9.35 0.10
C SER A 117 -9.14 -8.05 -0.50
N TYR A 118 -9.60 -7.78 -1.71
CA TYR A 118 -9.25 -6.55 -2.39
C TYR A 118 -9.88 -5.32 -1.72
N PRO A 119 -9.19 -4.16 -1.68
CA PRO A 119 -9.74 -2.94 -1.09
C PRO A 119 -11.05 -2.46 -1.75
N GLU A 120 -11.24 -2.71 -3.05
CA GLU A 120 -12.47 -2.34 -3.77
C GLU A 120 -13.73 -3.11 -3.33
N THR A 121 -13.59 -4.23 -2.62
CA THR A 121 -14.78 -4.96 -2.12
C THR A 121 -15.46 -4.22 -0.97
N GLU A 122 -14.76 -3.30 -0.30
CA GLU A 122 -15.29 -2.53 0.82
C GLU A 122 -14.98 -1.03 0.67
N LEU A 123 -15.56 -0.42 -0.38
CA LEU A 123 -15.39 1.00 -0.72
C LEU A 123 -15.76 1.95 0.44
N SER A 124 -16.54 1.51 1.43
CA SER A 124 -16.84 2.28 2.64
C SER A 124 -15.57 2.66 3.42
N MET A 125 -14.54 1.82 3.36
CA MET A 125 -13.23 2.05 4.01
C MET A 125 -12.23 2.82 3.14
N CYS A 126 -12.60 3.15 1.91
CA CYS A 126 -11.78 3.90 0.98
C CYS A 126 -12.20 5.37 0.89
N SER A 127 -11.30 6.22 0.41
CA SER A 127 -11.52 7.64 0.15
C SER A 127 -10.68 8.09 -1.04
N GLY A 128 -11.15 9.08 -1.80
CA GLY A 128 -10.46 9.60 -2.98
C GLY A 128 -11.27 9.47 -4.27
N LEU A 129 -10.79 10.11 -5.33
CA LEU A 129 -11.48 10.25 -6.61
C LEU A 129 -11.79 8.90 -7.27
N LEU A 130 -10.92 7.91 -7.08
CA LEU A 130 -11.15 6.58 -7.64
C LEU A 130 -12.38 5.90 -7.00
N LYS A 131 -12.65 6.14 -5.70
CA LYS A 131 -13.87 5.65 -5.05
C LYS A 131 -15.11 6.31 -5.64
N GLU A 132 -15.09 7.63 -5.81
CA GLU A 132 -16.20 8.38 -6.38
C GLU A 132 -16.52 7.88 -7.79
N GLY A 133 -15.48 7.65 -8.60
CA GLY A 133 -15.64 7.06 -9.93
C GLY A 133 -16.18 5.65 -9.94
N LEU A 134 -15.69 4.78 -9.06
CA LEU A 134 -16.23 3.43 -8.92
C LEU A 134 -17.70 3.46 -8.50
N GLN A 135 -18.10 4.40 -7.64
CA GLN A 135 -19.49 4.58 -7.24
C GLN A 135 -20.37 5.07 -8.40
N GLU A 136 -19.90 6.01 -9.21
CA GLU A 136 -20.63 6.48 -10.40
C GLU A 136 -20.86 5.35 -11.42
N VAL A 137 -19.83 4.55 -11.71
CA VAL A 137 -19.92 3.40 -12.65
C VAL A 137 -20.87 2.34 -12.11
N LEU A 138 -20.84 2.04 -10.80
CA LEU A 138 -21.79 1.12 -10.17
C LEU A 138 -23.23 1.65 -10.29
N ILE A 139 -23.45 2.94 -10.04
CA ILE A 139 -24.76 3.58 -10.19
C ILE A 139 -25.25 3.50 -11.64
N GLU A 140 -24.37 3.73 -12.62
CA GLU A 140 -24.73 3.62 -14.04
C GLU A 140 -25.15 2.19 -14.42
N ARG A 141 -24.42 1.18 -13.95
CA ARG A 141 -24.79 -0.23 -14.16
C ARG A 141 -26.11 -0.58 -13.48
N LEU A 142 -26.34 -0.12 -12.25
CA LEU A 142 -27.62 -0.29 -11.56
C LEU A 142 -28.79 0.39 -12.30
N LYS A 143 -28.58 1.57 -12.87
CA LYS A 143 -29.60 2.25 -13.69
C LYS A 143 -29.96 1.44 -14.95
N VAL A 144 -28.97 0.84 -15.61
CA VAL A 144 -29.21 -0.02 -16.79
C VAL A 144 -29.96 -1.30 -16.41
N GLU A 145 -29.65 -1.88 -15.26
CA GLU A 145 -30.30 -3.11 -14.79
C GLU A 145 -31.73 -2.86 -14.30
N ILE A 146 -31.98 -1.73 -13.62
CA ILE A 146 -33.34 -1.26 -13.30
C ILE A 146 -34.10 -0.95 -14.58
N ALA A 147 -33.50 -0.28 -15.57
CA ALA A 147 -34.17 0.02 -16.84
C ALA A 147 -34.55 -1.26 -17.62
N ARG A 148 -33.70 -2.30 -17.59
CA ARG A 148 -34.02 -3.61 -18.19
C ARG A 148 -35.12 -4.34 -17.43
N ASN A 149 -35.13 -4.30 -16.09
CA ASN A 149 -36.14 -5.00 -15.29
C ASN A 149 -37.48 -4.25 -15.18
N VAL A 150 -37.49 -2.91 -15.34
CA VAL A 150 -38.70 -2.08 -15.37
C VAL A 150 -39.31 -2.02 -16.78
N GLY A 151 -38.51 -2.20 -17.84
CA GLY A 151 -38.99 -2.31 -19.22
C GLY A 151 -39.84 -3.57 -19.49
N ASP A 152 -39.74 -4.60 -18.65
CA ASP A 152 -40.53 -5.84 -18.72
C ASP A 152 -41.71 -5.88 -17.74
N ILE A 153 -41.95 -4.83 -16.94
CA ILE A 153 -43.25 -4.66 -16.29
C ILE A 153 -44.21 -4.15 -17.36
N LYS A 154 -44.73 -5.10 -18.15
CA LYS A 154 -45.94 -4.89 -18.94
C LYS A 154 -46.96 -4.16 -18.06
N ILE A 155 -47.33 -2.99 -18.55
CA ILE A 155 -48.48 -2.22 -18.12
C ILE A 155 -49.71 -3.14 -18.30
N ASP A 156 -50.06 -3.89 -17.25
CA ASP A 156 -51.31 -4.66 -17.16
C ASP A 156 -52.14 -4.27 -15.93
N VAL A 157 -51.85 -3.11 -15.31
CA VAL A 157 -52.56 -2.65 -14.09
C VAL A 157 -53.51 -1.47 -14.32
N LEU A 158 -53.76 -1.00 -15.55
CA LEU A 158 -54.76 0.05 -15.81
C LEU A 158 -55.77 -0.28 -16.91
N ARG A 159 -56.19 -1.54 -17.02
CA ARG A 159 -57.39 -1.88 -17.79
C ARG A 159 -58.08 -3.14 -17.29
N SER A 160 -58.62 -3.14 -16.07
CA SER A 160 -59.67 -4.06 -15.63
C SER A 160 -60.23 -3.64 -14.26
N GLY A 161 -61.49 -3.18 -14.23
CA GLY A 161 -62.31 -3.09 -13.03
C GLY A 161 -62.63 -1.68 -12.58
#